data_AF-A0A3R7JQ43-F1
#
_entry.id   AF-A0A3R7JQ43-F1
#
_cell.length_a   1.000
_cell.length_b   1.000
_cell.length_c   1.000
_cell.angle_alpha   90.00
_cell.angle_beta   90.00
_cell.angle_gamma   90.00
#
_symmetry.space_group_name_H-M   'P 1'
#
loop_
_entity.id
_entity.type
_entity.pdbx_description
1 polymer ?
#
loop_
_entity_poly.entity_id
_entity_poly.type
_entity_poly.pdbx_seq_one_letter_code
_entity_poly.pdbx_strand_id
1 'polypeptide(L)'
;MTELDSRPAASSAALAGTVAVLVSLVLGLAVADAIPVLAGFVGGLCIAAGVWALRSEAHKRIACGSVAIVIGAGVFCGTALLAADYRSLVAALGFPLAATLVVIDASSGLVPPAEASDELSTMLDESFVMLVAGILITIVCAVAAAVRLPRVLVHVVTGFSLHPLVGFVTLQAGILTALLLLDRAKETLESWIPAPAATTDRALGRLDLLGRSWWDIDISLKAAVGLQLLVAFIPTAQGLFDRFLHSLPVLGPALRVAFSGLLHLPLAVGLLAVLCILVVERLRQWLLQWLGDNPGRLLARQTGSIMVPVVLLLGALILTAAGVTRRIAPTYAGGGHYGSATVLLLGVLISVVVLRGLVTLLAELVDSELLSRQTAGFAAGSALLFIVTLFGAERGLAPILVLVGSAAALLVWDTGAHASSIGKQLGRDADTTDSQFVHVTGTAAILAGAVLLVLVVRYVLIPVAVPTPSTGLSFSSVVALGLVLLAIAAFSLALNAHDGRPRISSDESGNRSEQIAGDSD
;
A
#
# COMPACT_ATOMS: atom_id res chain seq x y z
N MET A 1 7.32 5.22 -37.26
CA MET A 1 8.42 4.75 -36.39
C MET A 1 7.75 4.18 -35.16
N THR A 2 7.87 2.88 -34.94
CA THR A 2 7.33 2.21 -33.75
C THR A 2 8.02 2.81 -32.51
N GLU A 3 7.26 3.21 -31.49
CA GLU A 3 7.81 3.59 -30.19
C GLU A 3 8.77 2.48 -29.74
N LEU A 4 10.06 2.80 -29.68
CA LEU A 4 11.05 1.88 -29.12
C LEU A 4 10.72 1.74 -27.63
N ASP A 5 10.51 0.50 -27.19
CA ASP A 5 10.30 0.18 -25.78
C ASP A 5 11.52 0.67 -24.99
N SER A 6 11.34 1.74 -24.22
CA SER A 6 12.40 2.43 -23.46
C SER A 6 12.89 1.64 -22.24
N ARG A 7 12.40 0.42 -22.05
CA ARG A 7 12.80 -0.48 -20.97
C ARG A 7 14.23 -1.01 -21.17
N PRO A 8 14.92 -1.38 -20.08
CA PRO A 8 16.24 -1.99 -20.16
C PRO A 8 16.26 -3.26 -21.00
N ALA A 9 17.38 -3.53 -21.66
CA ALA A 9 17.61 -4.76 -22.42
C ALA A 9 17.49 -6.00 -21.52
N ALA A 10 16.74 -7.01 -21.96
CA ALA A 10 16.25 -8.05 -21.06
C ALA A 10 17.35 -8.92 -20.43
N SER A 11 18.39 -9.30 -21.18
CA SER A 11 19.42 -10.24 -20.73
C SER A 11 20.38 -9.62 -19.71
N SER A 12 20.96 -8.46 -20.00
CA SER A 12 21.80 -7.72 -19.03
C SER A 12 21.01 -7.27 -17.80
N ALA A 13 19.77 -6.80 -17.95
CA ALA A 13 18.92 -6.45 -16.82
C ALA A 13 18.63 -7.65 -15.91
N ALA A 14 18.32 -8.83 -16.48
CA ALA A 14 18.14 -10.06 -15.73
C ALA A 14 19.43 -10.48 -15.01
N LEU A 15 20.60 -10.32 -15.66
CA LEU A 15 21.88 -10.59 -15.04
C LEU A 15 22.15 -9.65 -13.84
N ALA A 16 21.91 -8.34 -13.97
CA ALA A 16 22.01 -7.40 -12.87
C ALA A 16 21.07 -7.78 -11.70
N GLY A 17 19.81 -8.13 -11.99
CA GLY A 17 18.85 -8.58 -10.99
C GLY A 17 19.27 -9.87 -10.28
N THR A 18 19.75 -10.87 -11.02
CA THR A 18 20.20 -12.15 -10.44
C THR A 18 21.45 -11.98 -9.58
N VAL A 19 22.43 -11.19 -10.02
CA VAL A 19 23.62 -10.86 -9.23
C VAL A 19 23.23 -10.12 -7.95
N ALA A 20 22.35 -9.12 -8.04
CA ALA A 20 21.89 -8.36 -6.89
C ALA A 20 21.18 -9.26 -5.88
N VAL A 21 20.27 -10.14 -6.30
CA VAL A 21 19.57 -11.09 -5.42
C VAL A 21 20.53 -12.07 -4.76
N LEU A 22 21.39 -12.72 -5.55
CA LEU A 22 22.28 -13.77 -5.05
C LEU A 22 23.29 -13.21 -4.06
N VAL A 23 23.96 -12.11 -4.42
CA VAL A 23 24.97 -11.51 -3.54
C VAL A 23 24.32 -10.93 -2.29
N SER A 24 23.22 -10.20 -2.43
CA SER A 24 22.50 -9.65 -1.26
C SER A 24 22.03 -10.77 -0.32
N LEU A 25 21.58 -11.91 -0.86
CA LEU A 25 21.16 -13.06 -0.05
C LEU A 25 22.35 -13.67 0.70
N VAL A 26 23.47 -13.93 0.02
CA VAL A 26 24.68 -14.48 0.64
C VAL A 26 25.20 -13.55 1.74
N LEU A 27 25.29 -12.25 1.47
CA LEU A 27 25.77 -11.27 2.44
C LEU A 27 24.81 -11.09 3.62
N GLY A 28 23.50 -11.09 3.36
CA GLY A 28 22.47 -11.03 4.40
C GLY A 28 22.55 -12.23 5.34
N LEU A 29 22.63 -13.45 4.80
CA LEU A 29 22.76 -14.69 5.58
C LEU A 29 24.10 -14.80 6.32
N ALA A 30 25.15 -14.13 5.83
CA ALA A 30 26.45 -14.11 6.48
C ALA A 30 26.51 -13.21 7.73
N VAL A 31 25.59 -12.25 7.88
CA VAL A 31 25.65 -11.22 8.92
C VAL A 31 24.40 -11.09 9.79
N ALA A 32 23.28 -11.68 9.37
CA ALA A 32 22.00 -11.61 10.06
C ALA A 32 21.29 -12.98 10.09
N ASP A 33 20.29 -13.09 10.96
CA ASP A 33 19.50 -14.32 11.09
C ASP A 33 18.80 -14.68 9.78
N ALA A 34 18.76 -15.97 9.47
CA ALA A 34 18.24 -16.45 8.19
C ALA A 34 16.75 -16.12 7.99
N ILE A 35 15.93 -16.24 9.04
CA ILE A 35 14.48 -16.04 8.97
C ILE A 35 14.11 -14.60 8.55
N PRO A 36 14.56 -13.52 9.22
CA PRO A 36 14.22 -12.16 8.82
C PRO A 36 14.79 -11.81 7.43
N VAL A 37 15.97 -12.29 7.07
CA VAL A 37 16.56 -12.08 5.73
C VAL A 37 15.68 -12.72 4.66
N LEU A 38 15.33 -14.00 4.82
CA LEU A 38 14.48 -14.72 3.87
C LEU A 38 13.08 -14.10 3.77
N ALA A 39 12.48 -13.70 4.90
CA ALA A 39 11.21 -12.99 4.89
C ALA A 39 11.30 -11.65 4.13
N GLY A 40 12.41 -10.91 4.28
CA GLY A 40 12.66 -9.69 3.52
C GLY A 40 12.76 -9.95 2.03
N PHE A 41 13.49 -10.99 1.61
CA PHE A 41 13.55 -11.38 0.20
C PHE A 41 12.20 -11.80 -0.37
N VAL A 42 11.44 -12.62 0.36
CA VAL A 42 10.10 -13.02 -0.07
C VAL A 42 9.20 -11.79 -0.24
N GLY A 43 9.15 -10.90 0.76
CA GLY A 43 8.37 -9.68 0.68
C GLY A 43 8.79 -8.77 -0.48
N GLY A 44 10.10 -8.54 -0.62
CA GLY A 44 10.69 -7.68 -1.64
C GLY A 44 10.47 -8.21 -3.07
N LEU A 45 10.71 -9.50 -3.30
CA LEU A 45 10.47 -10.13 -4.59
C LEU A 45 8.97 -10.19 -4.94
N CYS A 46 8.08 -10.34 -3.94
CA CYS A 46 6.64 -10.19 -4.15
C CYS A 46 6.25 -8.77 -4.59
N ILE A 47 6.85 -7.73 -4.00
CA ILE A 47 6.66 -6.35 -4.46
C ILE A 47 7.14 -6.22 -5.90
N ALA A 48 8.35 -6.69 -6.23
CA ALA A 48 8.91 -6.59 -7.57
C ALA A 48 8.06 -7.31 -8.64
N ALA A 49 7.64 -8.56 -8.35
CA ALA A 49 6.72 -9.31 -9.21
C ALA A 49 5.37 -8.61 -9.36
N GLY A 50 4.89 -7.97 -8.30
CA GLY A 50 3.65 -7.22 -8.31
C GLY A 50 3.72 -5.95 -9.15
N VAL A 51 4.82 -5.18 -9.06
CA VAL A 51 5.08 -4.01 -9.91
C VAL A 51 5.13 -4.42 -11.39
N TRP A 52 5.80 -5.53 -11.70
CA TRP A 52 5.80 -6.07 -13.07
C TRP A 52 4.41 -6.48 -13.56
N ALA A 53 3.58 -7.05 -12.68
CA ALA A 53 2.23 -7.45 -13.01
C ALA A 53 1.25 -6.27 -13.17
N LEU A 54 1.48 -5.15 -12.46
CA LEU A 54 0.68 -3.93 -12.60
C LEU A 54 0.77 -3.33 -14.01
N ARG A 55 1.92 -3.46 -14.68
CA ARG A 55 2.16 -2.93 -16.05
C ARG A 55 1.54 -3.75 -17.17
N SER A 56 0.67 -4.71 -16.85
CA SER A 56 -0.05 -5.51 -17.83
C SER A 56 -1.39 -4.87 -18.18
N GLU A 57 -1.84 -4.99 -19.42
CA GLU A 57 -3.19 -4.60 -19.81
C GLU A 57 -4.28 -5.53 -19.25
N ALA A 58 -3.91 -6.74 -18.83
CA ALA A 58 -4.85 -7.73 -18.33
C ALA A 58 -5.25 -7.44 -16.88
N HIS A 59 -6.53 -7.11 -16.65
CA HIS A 59 -7.12 -6.88 -15.32
C HIS A 59 -6.77 -7.96 -14.28
N LYS A 60 -6.78 -9.24 -14.67
CA LYS A 60 -6.44 -10.37 -13.76
C LYS A 60 -5.00 -10.26 -13.24
N ARG A 61 -4.07 -9.82 -14.10
CA ARG A 61 -2.66 -9.71 -13.77
C ARG A 61 -2.40 -8.47 -12.92
N ILE A 62 -3.06 -7.35 -13.21
CA ILE A 62 -3.06 -6.15 -12.35
C ILE A 62 -3.57 -6.51 -10.94
N ALA A 63 -4.68 -7.25 -10.84
CA ALA A 63 -5.26 -7.68 -9.57
C ALA A 63 -4.30 -8.55 -8.76
N CYS A 64 -3.67 -9.54 -9.40
CA CYS A 64 -2.64 -10.36 -8.77
C CYS A 64 -1.43 -9.51 -8.34
N GLY A 65 -1.04 -8.52 -9.15
CA GLY A 65 0.06 -7.62 -8.84
C GLY A 65 -0.21 -6.73 -7.62
N SER A 66 -1.43 -6.17 -7.53
CA SER A 66 -1.89 -5.41 -6.38
C SER A 66 -1.84 -6.24 -5.09
N VAL A 67 -2.35 -7.48 -5.14
CA VAL A 67 -2.28 -8.42 -4.01
C VAL A 67 -0.83 -8.70 -3.61
N ALA A 68 0.04 -8.99 -4.59
CA ALA A 68 1.44 -9.28 -4.33
C ALA A 68 2.19 -8.09 -3.71
N ILE A 69 1.88 -6.84 -4.10
CA ILE A 69 2.47 -5.64 -3.51
C ILE A 69 2.01 -5.47 -2.06
N VAL A 70 0.71 -5.56 -1.77
CA VAL A 70 0.20 -5.34 -0.40
C VAL A 70 0.70 -6.42 0.56
N ILE A 71 0.63 -7.69 0.15
CA ILE A 71 1.17 -8.81 0.95
C ILE A 71 2.69 -8.70 1.07
N GLY A 72 3.37 -8.43 -0.05
CA GLY A 72 4.82 -8.27 -0.10
C GLY A 72 5.33 -7.17 0.81
N ALA A 73 4.69 -5.99 0.79
CA ALA A 73 4.99 -4.88 1.69
C ALA A 73 4.77 -5.27 3.16
N GLY A 74 3.65 -5.93 3.48
CA GLY A 74 3.38 -6.42 4.83
C GLY A 74 4.43 -7.42 5.33
N VAL A 75 4.84 -8.38 4.49
CA VAL A 75 5.89 -9.36 4.82
C VAL A 75 7.25 -8.67 4.94
N PHE A 76 7.57 -7.75 4.03
CA PHE A 76 8.83 -7.02 3.99
C PHE A 76 9.03 -6.16 5.25
N CYS A 77 8.05 -5.31 5.60
CA CYS A 77 8.12 -4.52 6.83
C CYS A 77 7.92 -5.39 8.08
N GLY A 78 7.19 -6.50 7.96
CA GLY A 78 7.04 -7.50 9.02
C GLY A 78 8.36 -8.13 9.48
N THR A 79 9.41 -8.12 8.65
CA THR A 79 10.77 -8.50 9.07
C THR A 79 11.28 -7.70 10.25
N ALA A 80 10.79 -6.48 10.44
CA ALA A 80 11.16 -5.65 11.58
C ALA A 80 10.73 -6.24 12.92
N LEU A 81 9.67 -7.04 12.93
CA LEU A 81 9.19 -7.76 14.11
C LEU A 81 10.02 -9.01 14.42
N LEU A 82 10.81 -9.47 13.46
CA LEU A 82 11.66 -10.66 13.57
C LEU A 82 13.11 -10.32 13.92
N ALA A 83 13.52 -9.06 13.74
CA ALA A 83 14.88 -8.62 14.05
C ALA A 83 15.07 -8.45 15.56
N ALA A 84 16.15 -9.02 16.10
CA ALA A 84 16.47 -8.95 17.53
C ALA A 84 16.98 -7.56 17.97
N ASP A 85 17.67 -6.84 17.07
CA ASP A 85 18.24 -5.52 17.35
C ASP A 85 18.21 -4.59 16.11
N TYR A 86 18.44 -3.29 16.32
CA TYR A 86 18.42 -2.28 15.26
C TYR A 86 19.43 -2.56 14.15
N ARG A 87 20.63 -3.04 14.53
CA ARG A 87 21.63 -3.38 13.53
C ARG A 87 21.10 -4.58 12.71
N SER A 88 20.53 -5.58 13.40
CA SER A 88 19.75 -6.75 12.92
C SER A 88 18.94 -6.42 11.70
N LEU A 89 18.08 -5.45 11.98
CA LEU A 89 17.10 -4.86 11.11
C LEU A 89 17.71 -4.24 9.87
N VAL A 90 18.77 -3.43 10.00
CA VAL A 90 19.40 -2.76 8.85
C VAL A 90 19.94 -3.77 7.84
N ALA A 91 20.55 -4.87 8.27
CA ALA A 91 21.00 -5.91 7.36
C ALA A 91 19.84 -6.71 6.77
N ALA A 92 18.87 -7.12 7.60
CA ALA A 92 17.73 -7.92 7.19
C ALA A 92 16.76 -7.19 6.24
N LEU A 93 16.68 -5.86 6.31
CA LEU A 93 15.90 -5.04 5.38
C LEU A 93 16.74 -4.51 4.22
N GLY A 94 17.97 -4.07 4.50
CA GLY A 94 18.82 -3.36 3.54
C GLY A 94 19.21 -4.23 2.34
N PHE A 95 19.64 -5.47 2.58
CA PHE A 95 20.02 -6.39 1.50
C PHE A 95 18.82 -6.77 0.61
N PRO A 96 17.66 -7.18 1.16
CA PRO A 96 16.47 -7.40 0.35
C PRO A 96 15.97 -6.14 -0.37
N LEU A 97 16.03 -4.96 0.27
CA LEU A 97 15.62 -3.71 -0.37
C LEU A 97 16.47 -3.41 -1.59
N ALA A 98 17.79 -3.53 -1.46
CA ALA A 98 18.74 -3.30 -2.54
C ALA A 98 18.42 -4.21 -3.74
N ALA A 99 18.24 -5.52 -3.50
CA ALA A 99 17.86 -6.45 -4.54
C ALA A 99 16.49 -6.13 -5.16
N THR A 100 15.50 -5.74 -4.34
CA THR A 100 14.15 -5.40 -4.81
C THR A 100 14.15 -4.22 -5.77
N LEU A 101 14.89 -3.15 -5.46
CA LEU A 101 15.02 -1.98 -6.31
C LEU A 101 15.62 -2.33 -7.68
N VAL A 102 16.68 -3.14 -7.70
CA VAL A 102 17.32 -3.61 -8.93
C VAL A 102 16.37 -4.49 -9.74
N VAL A 103 15.66 -5.41 -9.11
CA VAL A 103 14.74 -6.32 -9.81
C VAL A 103 13.56 -5.56 -10.39
N ILE A 104 13.01 -4.56 -9.70
CA ILE A 104 11.94 -3.70 -10.23
C ILE A 104 12.44 -2.96 -11.49
N ASP A 105 13.65 -2.39 -11.43
CA ASP A 105 14.23 -1.67 -12.57
C ASP A 105 14.48 -2.62 -13.74
N ALA A 106 15.02 -3.81 -13.46
CA ALA A 106 15.30 -4.82 -14.47
C ALA A 106 14.05 -5.36 -15.18
N SER A 107 12.95 -5.53 -14.45
CA SER A 107 11.71 -6.08 -14.99
C SER A 107 10.86 -5.04 -15.69
N SER A 108 10.84 -3.82 -15.14
CA SER A 108 9.79 -2.85 -15.43
C SER A 108 10.33 -1.46 -15.67
N GLY A 109 11.45 -1.08 -15.08
CA GLY A 109 11.89 0.31 -14.93
C GLY A 109 11.18 0.95 -13.74
N LEU A 110 11.92 1.37 -12.72
CA LEU A 110 11.39 1.82 -11.43
C LEU A 110 10.61 3.14 -11.56
N VAL A 111 11.17 4.09 -12.31
CA VAL A 111 10.52 5.39 -12.56
C VAL A 111 10.03 5.44 -14.01
N PRO A 112 8.71 5.56 -14.24
CA PRO A 112 8.16 5.62 -15.60
C PRO A 112 8.57 6.92 -16.31
N PRO A 113 8.61 6.94 -17.65
CA PRO A 113 8.85 8.16 -18.43
C PRO A 113 7.78 9.23 -18.14
N ALA A 114 8.11 10.52 -18.33
CA ALA A 114 7.28 11.65 -17.90
C ALA A 114 5.88 11.67 -18.52
N GLU A 115 5.73 11.07 -19.69
CA GLU A 115 4.47 10.99 -20.43
C GLU A 115 3.59 9.80 -20.00
N ALA A 116 4.14 8.85 -19.24
CA ALA A 116 3.42 7.66 -18.79
C ALA A 116 2.86 7.83 -17.37
N SER A 117 1.62 7.37 -17.16
CA SER A 117 1.01 7.35 -15.83
C SER A 117 1.78 6.42 -14.89
N ASP A 118 2.17 6.92 -13.72
CA ASP A 118 2.78 6.10 -12.68
C ASP A 118 1.73 5.23 -11.99
N GLU A 119 1.59 4.01 -12.50
CA GLU A 119 0.61 3.04 -12.01
C GLU A 119 0.89 2.59 -10.58
N LEU A 120 2.15 2.60 -10.15
CA LEU A 120 2.53 2.17 -8.81
C LEU A 120 2.09 3.21 -7.78
N SER A 121 2.43 4.49 -7.98
CA SER A 121 1.97 5.56 -7.06
C SER A 121 0.45 5.66 -7.04
N THR A 122 -0.21 5.58 -8.20
CA THR A 122 -1.68 5.58 -8.30
C THR A 122 -2.28 4.42 -7.50
N MET A 123 -1.74 3.21 -7.64
CA MET A 123 -2.20 2.04 -6.88
C MET A 123 -1.98 2.20 -5.37
N LEU A 124 -0.85 2.77 -4.94
CA LEU A 124 -0.55 3.00 -3.52
C LEU A 124 -1.48 4.05 -2.90
N ASP A 125 -1.78 5.12 -3.63
CA ASP A 125 -2.70 6.18 -3.21
C ASP A 125 -4.13 5.66 -3.05
N GLU A 126 -4.62 4.91 -4.03
CA GLU A 126 -5.92 4.25 -3.96
C GLU A 126 -5.97 3.21 -2.83
N SER A 127 -4.90 2.44 -2.66
CA SER A 127 -4.80 1.41 -1.62
C SER A 127 -4.78 1.98 -0.21
N PHE A 128 -4.22 3.17 -0.01
CA PHE A 128 -4.25 3.86 1.27
C PHE A 128 -5.68 4.09 1.76
N VAL A 129 -6.54 4.66 0.90
CA VAL A 129 -7.94 4.96 1.25
C VAL A 129 -8.69 3.67 1.58
N MET A 130 -8.50 2.62 0.78
CA MET A 130 -9.16 1.33 0.99
C MET A 130 -8.71 0.61 2.26
N LEU A 131 -7.41 0.65 2.58
CA LEU A 131 -6.90 0.08 3.82
C LEU A 131 -7.43 0.83 5.04
N VAL A 132 -7.51 2.17 4.99
CA VAL A 132 -8.12 2.98 6.05
C VAL A 132 -9.59 2.62 6.26
N ALA A 133 -10.37 2.48 5.18
CA ALA A 133 -11.76 2.03 5.25
C ALA A 133 -11.86 0.63 5.88
N GLY A 134 -11.01 -0.32 5.46
CA GLY A 134 -10.92 -1.66 6.03
C GLY A 134 -10.61 -1.64 7.53
N ILE A 135 -9.66 -0.81 7.96
CA ILE A 135 -9.31 -0.62 9.38
C ILE A 135 -10.52 -0.09 10.17
N LEU A 136 -11.19 0.95 9.67
CA LEU A 136 -12.38 1.51 10.33
C LEU A 136 -13.48 0.45 10.49
N ILE A 137 -13.73 -0.36 9.46
CA ILE A 137 -14.68 -1.47 9.53
C ILE A 137 -14.26 -2.47 10.62
N THR A 138 -12.96 -2.84 10.69
CA THR A 138 -12.48 -3.77 11.72
C THR A 138 -12.62 -3.22 13.14
N ILE A 139 -12.41 -1.91 13.33
CA ILE A 139 -12.60 -1.23 14.61
C ILE A 139 -14.08 -1.26 15.00
N VAL A 140 -15.00 -0.95 14.07
CA VAL A 140 -16.45 -1.02 14.32
C VAL A 140 -16.86 -2.44 14.71
N CYS A 141 -16.36 -3.46 14.01
CA CYS A 141 -16.60 -4.87 14.34
C CYS A 141 -16.04 -5.24 15.73
N ALA A 142 -14.83 -4.79 16.06
CA ALA A 142 -14.21 -5.03 17.36
C ALA A 142 -15.01 -4.39 18.51
N VAL A 143 -15.47 -3.15 18.33
CA VAL A 143 -16.32 -2.45 19.31
C VAL A 143 -17.67 -3.15 19.45
N ALA A 144 -18.32 -3.50 18.34
CA ALA A 144 -19.59 -4.22 18.35
C ALA A 144 -19.47 -5.58 19.07
N ALA A 145 -18.37 -6.31 18.84
CA ALA A 145 -18.07 -7.55 19.55
C ALA A 145 -17.82 -7.32 21.05
N ALA A 146 -17.03 -6.31 21.39
CA ALA A 146 -16.68 -5.98 22.79
C ALA A 146 -17.89 -5.57 23.63
N VAL A 147 -18.79 -4.78 23.06
CA VAL A 147 -20.04 -4.34 23.72
C VAL A 147 -21.11 -5.44 23.68
N ARG A 148 -20.83 -6.58 23.02
CA ARG A 148 -21.82 -7.64 22.75
C ARG A 148 -23.07 -7.08 22.10
N LEU A 149 -22.90 -6.10 21.22
CA LEU A 149 -23.98 -5.34 20.60
C LEU A 149 -25.08 -6.23 19.98
N PRO A 150 -24.78 -7.39 19.37
CA PRO A 150 -25.83 -8.31 18.92
C PRO A 150 -26.67 -8.89 20.06
N ARG A 151 -26.05 -9.27 21.19
CA ARG A 151 -26.77 -9.75 22.38
C ARG A 151 -27.53 -8.63 23.07
N VAL A 152 -26.96 -7.43 23.14
CA VAL A 152 -27.63 -6.24 23.67
C VAL A 152 -28.81 -5.89 22.77
N LEU A 153 -28.67 -5.87 21.45
CA LEU A 153 -29.76 -5.61 20.52
C LEU A 153 -30.90 -6.62 20.69
N VAL A 154 -30.58 -7.92 20.81
CA VAL A 154 -31.57 -8.96 21.10
C VAL A 154 -32.23 -8.74 22.47
N HIS A 155 -31.46 -8.47 23.53
CA HIS A 155 -32.02 -8.23 24.87
C HIS A 155 -32.78 -6.91 24.97
N VAL A 156 -32.40 -5.89 24.21
CA VAL A 156 -33.08 -4.61 24.09
C VAL A 156 -34.42 -4.84 23.40
N VAL A 157 -34.41 -5.58 22.29
CA VAL A 157 -35.60 -5.98 21.54
C VAL A 157 -36.56 -6.85 22.35
N THR A 158 -36.05 -7.77 23.18
CA THR A 158 -36.89 -8.71 23.95
C THR A 158 -37.19 -8.25 25.38
N GLY A 159 -36.48 -7.24 25.89
CA GLY A 159 -36.45 -6.89 27.32
C GLY A 159 -36.74 -5.42 27.65
N PHE A 160 -36.85 -4.53 26.67
CA PHE A 160 -37.35 -3.17 26.94
C PHE A 160 -38.83 -3.23 27.29
N SER A 161 -39.14 -3.12 28.59
CA SER A 161 -40.46 -2.71 29.04
C SER A 161 -40.43 -1.19 29.20
N LEU A 162 -40.74 -0.46 28.13
CA LEU A 162 -40.94 0.99 28.24
C LEU A 162 -42.17 1.26 29.08
N HIS A 163 -42.13 2.33 29.88
CA HIS A 163 -43.35 2.84 30.52
C HIS A 163 -44.40 3.11 29.41
N PRO A 164 -45.67 2.69 29.54
CA PRO A 164 -46.66 2.76 28.46
C PRO A 164 -46.79 4.14 27.80
N LEU A 165 -46.64 5.22 28.57
CA LEU A 165 -46.60 6.60 28.06
C LEU A 165 -45.39 6.89 27.16
N VAL A 166 -44.20 6.43 27.58
CA VAL A 166 -42.96 6.57 26.81
C VAL A 166 -43.04 5.69 25.55
N GLY A 167 -43.55 4.47 25.68
CA GLY A 167 -43.82 3.56 24.56
C GLY A 167 -44.76 4.20 23.54
N PHE A 168 -45.91 4.72 23.98
CA PHE A 168 -46.87 5.41 23.12
C PHE A 168 -46.23 6.56 22.31
N VAL A 169 -45.51 7.46 22.99
CA VAL A 169 -44.92 8.63 22.33
C VAL A 169 -43.74 8.27 21.42
N THR A 170 -42.89 7.31 21.83
CA THR A 170 -41.80 6.82 20.98
C THR A 170 -42.32 6.03 19.78
N LEU A 171 -43.46 5.35 19.89
CA LEU A 171 -44.13 4.68 18.78
C LEU A 171 -44.68 5.69 17.77
N GLN A 172 -45.30 6.77 18.24
CA GLN A 172 -45.74 7.88 17.38
C GLN A 172 -44.57 8.52 16.63
N ALA A 173 -43.49 8.86 17.35
CA ALA A 173 -42.29 9.43 16.74
C ALA A 173 -41.62 8.46 15.75
N GLY A 174 -41.56 7.18 16.09
CA GLY A 174 -40.99 6.14 15.24
C GLY A 174 -41.83 5.88 13.98
N ILE A 175 -43.16 5.84 14.09
CA ILE A 175 -44.07 5.71 12.92
C ILE A 175 -43.91 6.93 12.01
N LEU A 176 -43.90 8.14 12.57
CA LEU A 176 -43.70 9.36 11.78
C LEU A 176 -42.35 9.34 11.04
N THR A 177 -41.28 8.91 11.72
CA THR A 177 -39.95 8.78 11.14
C THR A 177 -39.93 7.69 10.05
N ALA A 178 -40.60 6.56 10.28
CA ALA A 178 -40.70 5.48 9.31
C ALA A 178 -41.41 5.95 8.05
N LEU A 179 -42.52 6.69 8.18
CA LEU A 179 -43.26 7.26 7.06
C LEU A 179 -42.42 8.23 6.24
N LEU A 180 -41.69 9.15 6.90
CA LEU A 180 -40.81 10.11 6.23
C LEU A 180 -39.64 9.45 5.49
N LEU A 181 -39.06 8.40 6.07
CA LEU A 181 -37.98 7.66 5.42
C LEU A 181 -38.48 6.72 4.31
N LEU A 182 -39.71 6.21 4.44
CA LEU A 182 -40.31 5.28 3.49
C LEU A 182 -40.51 5.94 2.12
N ASP A 183 -40.84 7.23 2.07
CA ASP A 183 -40.98 7.98 0.81
C ASP A 183 -39.65 8.05 0.03
N ARG A 184 -38.56 8.44 0.71
CA ARG A 184 -37.21 8.42 0.11
C ARG A 184 -36.75 7.02 -0.29
N ALA A 185 -37.06 6.02 0.53
CA ALA A 185 -36.71 4.64 0.22
C ALA A 185 -37.53 4.09 -0.94
N LYS A 186 -38.78 4.55 -1.14
CA LYS A 186 -39.62 4.21 -2.28
C LYS A 186 -38.99 4.73 -3.58
N GLU A 187 -38.68 6.02 -3.66
CA GLU A 187 -38.01 6.62 -4.84
C GLU A 187 -36.71 5.87 -5.19
N THR A 188 -35.95 5.53 -4.14
CA THR A 188 -34.74 4.73 -4.25
C THR A 188 -35.02 3.34 -4.83
N LEU A 189 -35.99 2.62 -4.28
CA LEU A 189 -36.32 1.25 -4.69
C LEU A 189 -36.91 1.20 -6.11
N GLU A 190 -37.69 2.21 -6.50
CA GLU A 190 -38.18 2.38 -7.87
C GLU A 190 -37.05 2.58 -8.86
N SER A 191 -35.98 3.29 -8.46
CA SER A 191 -34.77 3.43 -9.28
C SER A 191 -33.98 2.13 -9.45
N TRP A 192 -34.25 1.10 -8.65
CA TRP A 192 -33.55 -0.20 -8.70
C TRP A 192 -34.28 -1.23 -9.58
N ILE A 193 -35.59 -1.09 -9.77
CA ILE A 193 -36.42 -2.09 -10.44
C ILE A 193 -36.72 -1.63 -11.88
N PRO A 194 -36.32 -2.39 -12.92
CA PRO A 194 -36.51 -2.01 -14.33
C PRO A 194 -37.96 -1.93 -14.83
N ALA A 195 -38.96 -2.23 -13.99
CA ALA A 195 -40.38 -2.20 -14.36
C ALA A 195 -41.27 -1.78 -13.19
N PRO A 196 -42.18 -0.81 -13.38
CA PRO A 196 -43.12 -0.41 -12.33
C PRO A 196 -44.15 -1.53 -12.09
N ALA A 197 -44.08 -2.16 -10.91
CA ALA A 197 -45.10 -3.10 -10.48
C ALA A 197 -46.36 -2.32 -10.04
N ALA A 198 -47.42 -2.38 -10.85
CA ALA A 198 -48.70 -1.67 -10.67
C ALA A 198 -49.43 -1.94 -9.33
N THR A 199 -48.96 -2.89 -8.52
CA THR A 199 -49.48 -3.20 -7.19
C THR A 199 -48.95 -2.27 -6.09
N THR A 200 -47.76 -1.69 -6.27
CA THR A 200 -47.08 -0.83 -5.29
C THR A 200 -47.71 0.57 -5.24
N ASP A 201 -48.08 1.12 -6.40
CA ASP A 201 -48.70 2.46 -6.53
C ASP A 201 -50.02 2.62 -5.76
N ARG A 202 -50.84 1.56 -5.70
CA ARG A 202 -52.18 1.63 -5.09
C ARG A 202 -52.14 1.65 -3.56
N ALA A 203 -51.14 1.00 -2.95
CA ALA A 203 -50.94 0.99 -1.51
C ALA A 203 -50.21 2.26 -1.03
N LEU A 204 -49.25 2.77 -1.82
CA LEU A 204 -48.46 3.96 -1.49
C LEU A 204 -49.15 5.28 -1.86
N GLY A 205 -50.05 5.32 -2.83
CA GLY A 205 -50.82 6.55 -3.18
C GLY A 205 -51.72 7.07 -2.05
N ARG A 206 -51.97 6.26 -1.01
CA ARG A 206 -52.67 6.71 0.21
C ARG A 206 -51.76 7.42 1.21
N LEU A 207 -50.43 7.31 1.07
CA LEU A 207 -49.45 7.97 1.93
C LEU A 207 -49.23 9.44 1.55
N ASP A 208 -49.58 9.84 0.32
CA ASP A 208 -49.54 11.25 -0.13
C ASP A 208 -50.39 12.21 0.72
N LEU A 209 -51.41 11.67 1.41
CA LEU A 209 -52.27 12.42 2.32
C LEU A 209 -51.58 12.79 3.65
N LEU A 210 -50.43 12.18 3.98
CA LEU A 210 -49.73 12.36 5.26
C LEU A 210 -48.54 13.35 5.19
N GLY A 211 -48.26 13.93 4.03
CA GLY A 211 -47.16 14.88 3.81
C GLY A 211 -45.82 14.18 3.54
N ARG A 212 -45.14 14.56 2.47
CA ARG A 212 -43.91 13.90 1.99
C ARG A 212 -42.64 14.42 2.65
N SER A 213 -42.67 15.63 3.20
CA SER A 213 -41.52 16.21 3.90
C SER A 213 -41.87 16.61 5.33
N TRP A 214 -40.85 16.59 6.21
CA TRP A 214 -40.97 17.15 7.56
C TRP A 214 -41.49 18.60 7.53
N TRP A 215 -41.25 19.34 6.45
CA TRP A 215 -41.68 20.73 6.30
C TRP A 215 -43.17 20.88 5.98
N ASP A 216 -43.81 19.86 5.40
CA ASP A 216 -45.24 19.87 5.05
C ASP A 216 -46.16 19.56 6.25
N ILE A 217 -45.59 18.98 7.31
CA ILE A 217 -46.34 18.71 8.55
C ILE A 217 -46.65 20.04 9.24
N ASP A 218 -47.92 20.27 9.58
CA ASP A 218 -48.39 21.43 10.33
C ASP A 218 -47.54 21.66 11.60
N ILE A 219 -47.14 22.90 11.82
CA ILE A 219 -46.36 23.32 12.99
C ILE A 219 -47.04 22.95 14.30
N SER A 220 -48.38 22.92 14.29
CA SER A 220 -49.23 22.53 15.41
C SER A 220 -49.03 21.06 15.79
N LEU A 221 -48.91 20.17 14.80
CA LEU A 221 -48.66 18.75 15.02
C LEU A 221 -47.22 18.50 15.50
N LYS A 222 -46.24 19.22 14.96
CA LYS A 222 -44.84 19.17 15.42
C LYS A 222 -44.71 19.59 16.88
N ALA A 223 -45.35 20.70 17.24
CA ALA A 223 -45.37 21.21 18.60
C ALA A 223 -46.06 20.21 19.55
N ALA A 224 -47.17 19.59 19.12
CA ALA A 224 -47.86 18.58 19.91
C ALA A 224 -47.00 17.33 20.14
N VAL A 225 -46.36 16.78 19.11
CA VAL A 225 -45.46 15.62 19.23
C VAL A 225 -44.23 15.97 20.07
N GLY A 226 -43.63 17.15 19.88
CA GLY A 226 -42.49 17.61 20.68
C GLY A 226 -42.84 17.81 22.16
N LEU A 227 -44.02 18.38 22.44
CA LEU A 227 -44.53 18.54 23.81
C LEU A 227 -44.84 17.18 24.44
N GLN A 228 -45.46 16.27 23.69
CA GLN A 228 -45.72 14.89 24.14
C GLN A 228 -44.41 14.16 24.46
N LEU A 229 -43.36 14.35 23.65
CA LEU A 229 -42.02 13.79 23.88
C LEU A 229 -41.42 14.34 25.18
N LEU A 230 -41.54 15.65 25.43
CA LEU A 230 -41.04 16.28 26.64
C LEU A 230 -41.81 15.84 27.90
N VAL A 231 -43.14 15.69 27.79
CA VAL A 231 -44.02 15.29 28.89
C VAL A 231 -43.91 13.79 29.20
N ALA A 232 -43.64 12.94 28.20
CA ALA A 232 -43.56 11.49 28.38
C ALA A 232 -42.49 11.02 29.38
N PHE A 233 -41.43 11.81 29.57
CA PHE A 233 -40.36 11.53 30.53
C PHE A 233 -40.59 12.11 31.93
N ILE A 234 -41.70 12.83 32.16
CA ILE A 234 -42.03 13.41 33.46
C ILE A 234 -42.71 12.33 34.34
N PRO A 235 -42.15 11.97 35.52
CA PRO A 235 -42.71 10.91 36.38
C PRO A 235 -44.18 11.16 36.78
N THR A 236 -44.55 12.43 36.99
CA THR A 236 -45.92 12.83 37.31
C THR A 236 -46.90 12.51 36.18
N ALA A 237 -46.49 12.75 34.92
CA ALA A 237 -47.31 12.44 33.75
C ALA A 237 -47.43 10.92 33.54
N GLN A 238 -46.35 10.18 33.78
CA GLN A 238 -46.35 8.71 33.77
C GLN A 238 -47.36 8.14 34.78
N GLY A 239 -47.34 8.64 36.02
CA GLY A 239 -48.28 8.22 37.05
C GLY A 239 -49.74 8.58 36.74
N LEU A 240 -50.01 9.71 36.08
CA LEU A 240 -51.35 10.08 35.62
C LEU A 240 -51.82 9.16 34.48
N PHE A 241 -50.93 8.82 33.54
CA PHE A 241 -51.23 7.91 32.45
C PHE A 241 -51.52 6.49 32.94
N ASP A 242 -50.80 6.02 33.97
CA ASP A 242 -51.09 4.74 34.60
C ASP A 242 -52.48 4.73 35.23
N ARG A 243 -52.89 5.80 35.92
CA ARG A 243 -54.25 5.91 36.48
C ARG A 243 -55.31 5.88 35.37
N PHE A 244 -55.06 6.55 34.25
CA PHE A 244 -55.93 6.50 33.07
C PHE A 244 -56.03 5.09 32.47
N LEU A 245 -54.92 4.36 32.36
CA LEU A 245 -54.96 2.98 31.88
C LEU A 245 -55.67 2.05 32.87
N HIS A 246 -55.61 2.32 34.18
CA HIS A 246 -56.36 1.56 35.18
C HIS A 246 -57.88 1.82 35.14
N SER A 247 -58.34 2.99 34.68
CA SER A 247 -59.77 3.27 34.53
C SER A 247 -60.39 2.60 33.29
N LEU A 248 -59.59 1.94 32.46
CA LEU A 248 -60.01 1.19 31.28
C LEU A 248 -59.85 -0.32 31.50
N PRO A 249 -60.87 -1.03 32.03
CA PRO A 249 -60.73 -2.40 32.53
C PRO A 249 -60.38 -3.45 31.45
N VAL A 250 -60.81 -3.23 30.19
CA VAL A 250 -60.54 -4.14 29.07
C VAL A 250 -59.42 -3.61 28.16
N LEU A 251 -59.43 -2.31 27.85
CA LEU A 251 -58.47 -1.67 26.94
C LEU A 251 -57.12 -1.36 27.61
N GLY A 252 -57.11 -1.08 28.91
CA GLY A 252 -55.90 -0.72 29.67
C GLY A 252 -54.81 -1.79 29.60
N PRO A 253 -55.10 -3.07 29.93
CA PRO A 253 -54.12 -4.15 29.81
C PRO A 253 -53.63 -4.37 28.38
N ALA A 254 -54.52 -4.31 27.38
CA ALA A 254 -54.16 -4.47 25.97
C ALA A 254 -53.23 -3.34 25.48
N LEU A 255 -53.53 -2.09 25.84
CA LEU A 255 -52.69 -0.92 25.50
C LEU A 255 -51.34 -0.97 26.20
N ARG A 256 -51.27 -1.47 27.45
CA ARG A 256 -49.99 -1.67 28.13
C ARG A 256 -49.10 -2.63 27.38
N VAL A 257 -49.61 -3.79 26.95
CA VAL A 257 -48.83 -4.79 26.20
C VAL A 257 -48.44 -4.27 24.82
N ALA A 258 -49.35 -3.56 24.14
CA ALA A 258 -49.11 -2.98 22.83
C ALA A 258 -47.99 -1.92 22.86
N PHE A 259 -48.03 -1.01 23.85
CA PHE A 259 -47.05 0.08 24.00
C PHE A 259 -45.78 -0.33 24.74
N SER A 260 -45.78 -1.42 25.51
CA SER A 260 -44.60 -1.84 26.27
C SER A 260 -43.52 -2.49 25.41
N GLY A 261 -43.84 -2.99 24.19
CA GLY A 261 -42.81 -3.54 23.31
C GLY A 261 -43.29 -4.25 22.03
N LEU A 262 -44.49 -4.84 22.00
CA LEU A 262 -44.90 -5.70 20.89
C LEU A 262 -44.93 -4.97 19.54
N LEU A 263 -45.37 -3.71 19.53
CA LEU A 263 -45.44 -2.88 18.32
C LEU A 263 -44.11 -2.19 17.98
N HIS A 264 -43.21 -2.03 18.95
CA HIS A 264 -41.89 -1.42 18.71
C HIS A 264 -40.97 -2.33 17.89
N LEU A 265 -41.11 -3.65 18.03
CA LEU A 265 -40.32 -4.62 17.28
C LEU A 265 -40.51 -4.53 15.75
N PRO A 266 -41.72 -4.70 15.20
CA PRO A 266 -41.93 -4.58 13.75
C PRO A 266 -41.60 -3.17 13.24
N LEU A 267 -41.86 -2.13 14.05
CA LEU A 267 -41.50 -0.76 13.71
C LEU A 267 -39.99 -0.57 13.60
N ALA A 268 -39.21 -1.07 14.57
CA ALA A 268 -37.76 -1.01 14.56
C ALA A 268 -37.16 -1.81 13.39
N VAL A 269 -37.70 -3.00 13.10
CA VAL A 269 -37.29 -3.81 11.95
C VAL A 269 -37.59 -3.08 10.64
N GLY A 270 -38.78 -2.47 10.52
CA GLY A 270 -39.16 -1.67 9.35
C GLY A 270 -38.26 -0.45 9.16
N LEU A 271 -38.03 0.33 10.22
CA LEU A 271 -37.11 1.47 10.20
C LEU A 271 -35.69 1.06 9.79
N LEU A 272 -35.19 -0.05 10.34
CA LEU A 272 -33.86 -0.56 10.03
C LEU A 272 -33.77 -1.01 8.57
N ALA A 273 -34.80 -1.67 8.04
CA ALA A 273 -34.87 -2.03 6.63
C ALA A 273 -34.87 -0.80 5.71
N VAL A 274 -35.68 0.22 6.03
CA VAL A 274 -35.74 1.48 5.28
C VAL A 274 -34.40 2.23 5.32
N LEU A 275 -33.78 2.34 6.50
CA LEU A 275 -32.44 2.93 6.65
C LEU A 275 -31.39 2.14 5.86
N CYS A 276 -31.46 0.81 5.87
CA CYS A 276 -30.57 -0.04 5.10
C CYS A 276 -30.68 0.25 3.60
N ILE A 277 -31.89 0.39 3.05
CA ILE A 277 -32.11 0.75 1.64
C ILE A 277 -31.43 2.07 1.30
N LEU A 278 -31.63 3.11 2.12
CA LEU A 278 -31.03 4.44 1.90
C LEU A 278 -29.50 4.41 1.99
N VAL A 279 -28.95 3.65 2.94
CA VAL A 279 -27.50 3.46 3.08
C VAL A 279 -26.94 2.72 1.86
N VAL A 280 -27.62 1.67 1.39
CA VAL A 280 -27.21 0.92 0.20
C VAL A 280 -27.27 1.81 -1.05
N GLU A 281 -28.26 2.69 -1.19
CA GLU A 281 -28.29 3.64 -2.31
C GLU A 281 -27.18 4.66 -2.25
N ARG A 282 -26.91 5.22 -1.06
CA ARG A 282 -25.81 6.16 -0.90
C ARG A 282 -24.48 5.49 -1.21
N LEU A 283 -24.33 4.23 -0.81
CA LEU A 283 -23.17 3.40 -1.14
C LEU A 283 -23.11 3.12 -2.65
N ARG A 284 -24.22 2.82 -3.32
CA ARG A 284 -24.31 2.62 -4.77
C ARG A 284 -23.87 3.87 -5.52
N GLN A 285 -24.41 5.04 -5.19
CA GLN A 285 -24.07 6.32 -5.82
C GLN A 285 -22.59 6.66 -5.61
N TRP A 286 -22.11 6.48 -4.37
CA TRP A 286 -20.70 6.65 -4.06
C TRP A 286 -19.82 5.69 -4.86
N LEU A 287 -20.20 4.41 -4.96
CA LEU A 287 -19.50 3.42 -5.79
C LEU A 287 -19.47 3.87 -7.26
N LEU A 288 -20.62 4.25 -7.83
CA LEU A 288 -20.71 4.66 -9.23
C LEU A 288 -19.85 5.90 -9.53
N GLN A 289 -19.83 6.88 -8.64
CA GLN A 289 -18.95 8.05 -8.75
C GLN A 289 -17.48 7.67 -8.60
N TRP A 290 -17.19 6.75 -7.70
CA TRP A 290 -15.84 6.37 -7.36
C TRP A 290 -15.20 5.39 -8.35
N LEU A 291 -15.98 4.50 -8.98
CA LEU A 291 -15.47 3.55 -9.99
C LEU A 291 -15.03 4.23 -11.30
N GLY A 292 -15.48 5.46 -11.55
CA GLY A 292 -15.08 6.28 -12.69
C GLY A 292 -15.34 5.61 -14.06
N ASP A 293 -14.59 6.06 -15.07
CA ASP A 293 -14.77 5.61 -16.46
C ASP A 293 -14.23 4.20 -16.74
N ASN A 294 -13.33 3.69 -15.88
CA ASN A 294 -12.67 2.38 -16.03
C ASN A 294 -12.78 1.52 -14.75
N PRO A 295 -13.98 1.05 -14.41
CA PRO A 295 -14.27 0.31 -13.16
C PRO A 295 -13.38 -0.93 -12.98
N GLY A 296 -13.12 -1.65 -14.06
CA GLY A 296 -12.33 -2.89 -14.02
C GLY A 296 -10.89 -2.67 -13.61
N ARG A 297 -10.26 -1.59 -14.08
CA ARG A 297 -8.85 -1.28 -13.79
C ARG A 297 -8.66 -0.76 -12.37
N LEU A 298 -9.59 0.07 -11.91
CA LEU A 298 -9.62 0.56 -10.52
C LEU A 298 -9.76 -0.59 -9.53
N LEU A 299 -10.76 -1.47 -9.72
CA LEU A 299 -10.96 -2.63 -8.87
C LEU A 299 -9.76 -3.59 -8.90
N ALA A 300 -9.13 -3.77 -10.05
CA ALA A 300 -7.91 -4.57 -10.16
C ALA A 300 -6.77 -3.97 -9.32
N ARG A 301 -6.52 -2.66 -9.41
CA ARG A 301 -5.48 -1.98 -8.63
C ARG A 301 -5.71 -2.06 -7.12
N GLN A 302 -6.96 -2.17 -6.69
CA GLN A 302 -7.30 -2.20 -5.26
C GLN A 302 -7.61 -3.61 -4.73
N THR A 303 -7.48 -4.63 -5.57
CA THR A 303 -7.77 -6.00 -5.15
C THR A 303 -6.95 -6.39 -3.92
N GLY A 304 -5.68 -6.00 -3.84
CA GLY A 304 -4.85 -6.25 -2.66
C GLY A 304 -5.35 -5.57 -1.39
N SER A 305 -5.70 -4.28 -1.47
CA SER A 305 -6.18 -3.48 -0.34
C SER A 305 -7.61 -3.81 0.09
N ILE A 306 -8.41 -4.46 -0.75
CA ILE A 306 -9.73 -5.00 -0.40
C ILE A 306 -9.61 -6.43 0.16
N MET A 307 -8.85 -7.29 -0.51
CA MET A 307 -8.74 -8.71 -0.15
C MET A 307 -8.10 -8.91 1.22
N VAL A 308 -7.06 -8.14 1.56
CA VAL A 308 -6.36 -8.30 2.85
C VAL A 308 -7.29 -8.01 4.04
N PRO A 309 -8.01 -6.87 4.12
CA PRO A 309 -9.03 -6.65 5.15
C PRO A 309 -10.12 -7.72 5.18
N VAL A 310 -10.66 -8.13 4.02
CA VAL A 310 -11.72 -9.13 3.96
C VAL A 310 -11.26 -10.47 4.51
N VAL A 311 -10.07 -10.95 4.12
CA VAL A 311 -9.50 -12.21 4.62
C VAL A 311 -9.23 -12.14 6.13
N LEU A 312 -8.68 -11.03 6.62
CA LEU A 312 -8.42 -10.85 8.06
C LEU A 312 -9.71 -10.76 8.88
N LEU A 313 -10.73 -10.05 8.38
CA LEU A 313 -12.06 -9.97 9.01
C LEU A 313 -12.77 -11.32 9.03
N LEU A 314 -12.76 -12.05 7.91
CA LEU A 314 -13.38 -13.37 7.80
C LEU A 314 -12.66 -14.38 8.70
N GLY A 315 -11.32 -14.34 8.73
CA GLY A 315 -10.53 -15.15 9.66
C GLY A 315 -10.84 -14.83 11.12
N ALA A 316 -10.93 -13.55 11.47
CA ALA A 316 -11.33 -13.13 12.82
C ALA A 316 -12.75 -13.62 13.18
N LEU A 317 -13.70 -13.55 12.24
CA LEU A 317 -15.06 -14.05 12.41
C LEU A 317 -15.08 -15.57 12.65
N ILE A 318 -14.38 -16.35 11.80
CA ILE A 318 -14.33 -17.81 11.92
C ILE A 318 -13.70 -18.23 13.25
N LEU A 319 -12.56 -17.65 13.62
CA LEU A 319 -11.88 -17.95 14.88
C LEU A 319 -12.73 -17.58 16.10
N THR A 320 -13.48 -16.47 16.01
CA THR A 320 -14.41 -16.05 17.07
C THR A 320 -15.61 -17.00 17.15
N ALA A 321 -16.18 -17.42 16.02
CA ALA A 321 -17.28 -18.38 15.96
C ALA A 321 -16.88 -19.78 16.47
N ALA A 322 -15.63 -20.18 16.23
CA ALA A 322 -15.04 -21.42 16.74
C ALA A 322 -14.72 -21.38 18.24
N GLY A 323 -14.96 -20.24 18.93
CA GLY A 323 -14.71 -20.11 20.36
C GLY A 323 -13.23 -20.01 20.75
N VAL A 324 -12.32 -19.80 19.78
CA VAL A 324 -10.91 -19.58 20.07
C VAL A 324 -10.79 -18.21 20.73
N THR A 325 -10.37 -18.12 21.98
CA THR A 325 -10.23 -16.83 22.68
C THR A 325 -8.76 -16.39 22.74
N ARG A 326 -8.45 -15.20 22.24
CA ARG A 326 -7.14 -14.56 22.40
C ARG A 326 -7.29 -13.27 23.22
N ARG A 327 -6.51 -13.11 24.29
CA ARG A 327 -6.45 -11.87 25.08
C ARG A 327 -5.35 -10.98 24.50
N ILE A 328 -5.73 -9.84 23.93
CA ILE A 328 -4.77 -8.90 23.30
C ILE A 328 -4.39 -7.76 24.28
N ALA A 329 -5.25 -7.42 25.24
CA ALA A 329 -4.95 -6.49 26.33
C ALA A 329 -5.98 -6.65 27.47
N PRO A 330 -5.63 -6.34 28.74
CA PRO A 330 -6.57 -6.44 29.87
C PRO A 330 -7.77 -5.51 29.75
N THR A 331 -7.65 -4.39 29.04
CA THR A 331 -8.71 -3.36 28.89
C THR A 331 -9.76 -3.71 27.82
N TYR A 332 -9.49 -4.66 26.92
CA TYR A 332 -10.36 -5.03 25.79
C TYR A 332 -10.62 -6.54 25.72
N ALA A 333 -10.92 -7.15 26.86
CA ALA A 333 -11.15 -8.59 26.98
C ALA A 333 -12.27 -9.14 26.05
N GLY A 334 -13.12 -8.29 25.48
CA GLY A 334 -14.17 -8.66 24.52
C GLY A 334 -13.86 -8.44 23.03
N GLY A 335 -12.75 -7.78 22.67
CA GLY A 335 -12.42 -7.44 21.27
C GLY A 335 -11.84 -8.60 20.44
N GLY A 336 -11.32 -9.64 21.11
CA GLY A 336 -10.91 -10.90 20.49
C GLY A 336 -10.01 -10.76 19.24
N HIS A 337 -10.22 -11.62 18.24
CA HIS A 337 -9.44 -11.67 16.99
C HIS A 337 -9.60 -10.45 16.08
N TYR A 338 -10.67 -9.66 16.25
CA TYR A 338 -10.85 -8.41 15.50
C TYR A 338 -9.77 -7.39 15.86
N GLY A 339 -9.35 -7.32 17.13
CA GLY A 339 -8.23 -6.49 17.54
C GLY A 339 -6.91 -6.90 16.89
N SER A 340 -6.64 -8.21 16.73
CA SER A 340 -5.46 -8.70 16.01
C SER A 340 -5.51 -8.33 14.52
N ALA A 341 -6.69 -8.47 13.90
CA ALA A 341 -6.90 -8.06 12.52
C ALA A 341 -6.64 -6.56 12.33
N THR A 342 -7.10 -5.71 13.25
CA THR A 342 -6.84 -4.26 13.22
C THR A 342 -5.34 -3.96 13.33
N VAL A 343 -4.60 -4.59 14.25
CA VAL A 343 -3.16 -4.39 14.39
C VAL A 343 -2.39 -4.84 13.14
N LEU A 344 -2.75 -6.00 12.58
CA LEU A 344 -2.15 -6.49 11.33
C LEU A 344 -2.42 -5.54 10.17
N LEU A 345 -3.66 -5.04 10.04
CA LEU A 345 -4.01 -4.06 9.00
C LEU A 345 -3.29 -2.74 9.18
N LEU A 346 -3.10 -2.28 10.41
CA LEU A 346 -2.30 -1.08 10.69
C LEU A 346 -0.84 -1.30 10.26
N GLY A 347 -0.27 -2.48 10.52
CA GLY A 347 1.05 -2.85 10.03
C GLY A 347 1.14 -2.84 8.50
N VAL A 348 0.14 -3.40 7.81
CA VAL A 348 0.06 -3.36 6.34
C VAL A 348 -0.08 -1.92 5.83
N LEU A 349 -0.90 -1.08 6.46
CA LEU A 349 -1.04 0.33 6.11
C LEU A 349 0.29 1.07 6.25
N ILE A 350 0.99 0.90 7.37
CA ILE A 350 2.32 1.49 7.58
C ILE A 350 3.29 1.01 6.49
N SER A 351 3.23 -0.27 6.13
CA SER A 351 4.09 -0.84 5.09
C SER A 351 3.85 -0.19 3.72
N VAL A 352 2.58 0.01 3.35
CA VAL A 352 2.18 0.71 2.12
C VAL A 352 2.61 2.17 2.15
N VAL A 353 2.48 2.86 3.29
CA VAL A 353 2.93 4.25 3.46
C VAL A 353 4.45 4.35 3.33
N VAL A 354 5.21 3.43 3.91
CA VAL A 354 6.68 3.38 3.80
C VAL A 354 7.08 3.13 2.34
N LEU A 355 6.44 2.18 1.66
CA LEU A 355 6.70 1.91 0.25
C LEU A 355 6.39 3.15 -0.62
N ARG A 356 5.27 3.83 -0.36
CA ARG A 356 4.93 5.11 -1.02
C ARG A 356 6.01 6.16 -0.78
N GLY A 357 6.43 6.34 0.48
CA GLY A 357 7.48 7.29 0.85
C GLY A 357 8.81 7.00 0.14
N LEU A 358 9.16 5.73 -0.04
CA LEU A 358 10.34 5.32 -0.80
C LEU A 358 10.22 5.68 -2.28
N VAL A 359 9.07 5.39 -2.91
CA VAL A 359 8.82 5.73 -4.32
C VAL A 359 8.86 7.24 -4.54
N THR A 360 8.24 8.02 -3.64
CA THR A 360 8.27 9.49 -3.73
C THR A 360 9.67 10.05 -3.55
N LEU A 361 10.45 9.50 -2.61
CA LEU A 361 11.85 9.91 -2.41
C LEU A 361 12.67 9.63 -3.67
N LEU A 362 12.53 8.45 -4.27
CA LEU A 362 13.24 8.12 -5.51
C LEU A 362 12.82 9.00 -6.69
N ALA A 363 11.54 9.33 -6.80
CA ALA A 363 11.05 10.27 -7.80
C ALA A 363 11.67 11.66 -7.60
N GLU A 364 11.75 12.15 -6.36
CA GLU A 364 12.37 13.43 -6.02
C GLU A 364 13.87 13.46 -6.37
N LEU A 365 14.61 12.37 -6.11
CA LEU A 365 16.02 12.26 -6.52
C LEU A 365 16.20 12.27 -8.04
N VAL A 366 15.24 11.72 -8.78
CA VAL A 366 15.25 11.75 -10.25
C VAL A 366 14.93 13.16 -10.75
N ASP A 367 13.93 13.81 -10.16
CA ASP A 367 13.52 15.17 -10.54
C ASP A 367 14.58 16.21 -10.16
N SER A 368 15.40 15.95 -9.14
CA SER A 368 16.56 16.77 -8.77
C SER A 368 17.82 16.48 -9.60
N GLU A 369 17.71 15.70 -10.68
CA GLU A 369 18.81 15.29 -11.57
C GLU A 369 19.96 14.53 -10.89
N LEU A 370 19.76 14.04 -9.64
CA LEU A 370 20.76 13.24 -8.93
C LEU A 370 20.81 11.81 -9.45
N LEU A 371 19.68 11.30 -9.95
CA LEU A 371 19.56 10.00 -10.58
C LEU A 371 19.01 10.15 -12.00
N SER A 372 19.59 9.43 -12.95
CA SER A 372 18.94 9.25 -14.24
C SER A 372 17.68 8.42 -14.06
N ARG A 373 16.54 8.90 -14.58
CA ARG A 373 15.25 8.21 -14.56
C ARG A 373 15.33 6.76 -15.06
N GLN A 374 16.26 6.49 -15.98
CA GLN A 374 16.40 5.21 -16.66
C GLN A 374 17.21 4.17 -15.86
N THR A 375 18.02 4.63 -14.90
CA THR A 375 18.90 3.79 -14.08
C THR A 375 18.64 3.94 -12.59
N ALA A 376 17.53 4.59 -12.22
CA ALA A 376 17.25 4.99 -10.84
C ALA A 376 17.23 3.78 -9.89
N GLY A 377 16.63 2.65 -10.30
CA GLY A 377 16.58 1.45 -9.46
C GLY A 377 17.89 0.69 -9.43
N PHE A 378 18.61 0.60 -10.56
CA PHE A 378 19.98 0.05 -10.60
C PHE A 378 20.95 0.84 -9.72
N ALA A 379 20.90 2.17 -9.78
CA ALA A 379 21.77 3.06 -9.03
C ALA A 379 21.42 3.10 -7.54
N ALA A 380 20.13 3.24 -7.18
CA ALA A 380 19.70 3.23 -5.79
C ALA A 380 19.94 1.86 -5.14
N GLY A 381 19.64 0.78 -5.85
CA GLY A 381 19.86 -0.59 -5.38
C GLY A 381 21.35 -0.94 -5.22
N SER A 382 22.21 -0.55 -6.16
CA SER A 382 23.66 -0.75 -6.04
C SER A 382 24.28 0.08 -4.91
N ALA A 383 23.90 1.35 -4.79
CA ALA A 383 24.36 2.21 -3.71
C ALA A 383 23.94 1.66 -2.35
N LEU A 384 22.69 1.19 -2.22
CA LEU A 384 22.20 0.57 -1.00
C LEU A 384 22.93 -0.75 -0.69
N LEU A 385 23.17 -1.60 -1.71
CA LEU A 385 23.97 -2.82 -1.54
C LEU A 385 25.37 -2.49 -1.02
N PHE A 386 26.03 -1.47 -1.58
CA PHE A 386 27.34 -1.02 -1.14
C PHE A 386 27.32 -0.54 0.32
N ILE A 387 26.40 0.36 0.67
CA ILE A 387 26.26 0.92 2.03
C ILE A 387 25.97 -0.19 3.05
N VAL A 388 25.05 -1.10 2.75
CA VAL A 388 24.66 -2.19 3.65
C VAL A 388 25.80 -3.22 3.77
N THR A 389 26.59 -3.43 2.72
CA THR A 389 27.81 -4.26 2.77
C THR A 389 28.84 -3.66 3.73
N LEU A 390 29.08 -2.34 3.66
CA LEU A 390 29.97 -1.64 4.60
C LEU A 390 29.45 -1.73 6.04
N PHE A 391 28.14 -1.57 6.24
CA PHE A 391 27.52 -1.77 7.55
C PHE A 391 27.64 -3.22 8.04
N GLY A 392 27.66 -4.19 7.12
CA GLY A 392 27.97 -5.58 7.41
C GLY A 392 29.40 -5.77 7.91
N ALA A 393 30.37 -5.01 7.39
CA ALA A 393 31.76 -5.07 7.86
C ALA A 393 31.89 -4.74 9.36
N GLU A 394 31.14 -3.74 9.84
CA GLU A 394 31.06 -3.36 11.26
C GLU A 394 30.48 -4.47 12.17
N ARG A 395 29.90 -5.52 11.57
CA ARG A 395 29.36 -6.70 12.26
C ARG A 395 30.25 -7.92 12.17
N GLY A 396 31.46 -7.78 11.66
CA GLY A 396 32.37 -8.90 11.47
C GLY A 396 32.09 -9.70 10.21
N LEU A 397 31.38 -9.13 9.23
CA LEU A 397 31.34 -9.71 7.88
C LEU A 397 32.78 -9.88 7.39
N ALA A 398 33.11 -11.07 6.92
CA ALA A 398 34.47 -11.41 6.50
C ALA A 398 34.96 -10.41 5.44
N PRO A 399 36.21 -9.93 5.50
CA PRO A 399 36.68 -8.89 4.57
C PRO A 399 36.57 -9.26 3.10
N ILE A 400 36.71 -10.56 2.77
CA ILE A 400 36.50 -11.05 1.41
C ILE A 400 35.06 -10.82 0.95
N LEU A 401 34.07 -10.99 1.83
CA LEU A 401 32.66 -10.75 1.52
C LEU A 401 32.35 -9.26 1.37
N VAL A 402 33.05 -8.39 2.12
CA VAL A 402 32.95 -6.93 1.94
C VAL A 402 33.46 -6.51 0.56
N LEU A 403 34.58 -7.08 0.11
CA LEU A 403 35.14 -6.84 -1.21
C LEU A 403 34.21 -7.38 -2.32
N VAL A 404 33.68 -8.60 -2.15
CA VAL A 404 32.72 -9.20 -3.08
C VAL A 404 31.43 -8.38 -3.16
N GLY A 405 30.89 -7.91 -2.03
CA GLY A 405 29.69 -7.06 -2.02
C GLY A 405 29.92 -5.70 -2.68
N SER A 406 31.07 -5.09 -2.44
CA SER A 406 31.47 -3.84 -3.11
C SER A 406 31.62 -4.02 -4.63
N ALA A 407 32.28 -5.10 -5.05
CA ALA A 407 32.42 -5.45 -6.46
C ALA A 407 31.05 -5.73 -7.10
N ALA A 408 30.19 -6.47 -6.44
CA ALA A 408 28.85 -6.77 -6.93
C ALA A 408 27.98 -5.51 -7.07
N ALA A 409 28.07 -4.57 -6.13
CA ALA A 409 27.38 -3.29 -6.24
C ALA A 409 27.80 -2.53 -7.52
N LEU A 410 29.10 -2.45 -7.79
CA LEU A 410 29.62 -1.83 -9.03
C LEU A 410 29.16 -2.59 -10.28
N LEU A 411 29.22 -3.93 -10.26
CA LEU A 411 28.79 -4.76 -11.38
C LEU A 411 27.31 -4.58 -11.69
N VAL A 412 26.45 -4.52 -10.66
CA VAL A 412 25.00 -4.30 -10.80
C VAL A 412 24.72 -2.93 -11.40
N TRP A 413 25.42 -1.89 -10.93
CA TRP A 413 25.27 -0.54 -11.47
C TRP A 413 25.70 -0.46 -12.94
N ASP A 414 26.89 -0.94 -13.27
CA ASP A 414 27.46 -0.91 -14.62
C ASP A 414 26.60 -1.73 -15.60
N THR A 415 26.26 -2.96 -15.22
CA THR A 415 25.39 -3.83 -16.03
C THR A 415 24.00 -3.22 -16.23
N GLY A 416 23.42 -2.62 -15.18
CA GLY A 416 22.13 -1.95 -15.26
C GLY A 416 22.13 -0.69 -16.14
N ALA A 417 23.18 0.13 -16.03
CA ALA A 417 23.37 1.31 -16.87
C ALA A 417 23.57 0.92 -18.34
N HIS A 418 24.34 -0.13 -18.60
CA HIS A 418 24.52 -0.69 -19.92
C HIS A 418 23.20 -1.23 -20.51
N ALA A 419 22.44 -1.99 -19.70
CA ALA A 419 21.13 -2.53 -20.08
C ALA A 419 20.15 -1.41 -20.45
N SER A 420 20.10 -0.35 -19.65
CA SER A 420 19.27 0.83 -19.90
C SER A 420 19.67 1.56 -21.19
N SER A 421 20.98 1.72 -21.44
CA SER A 421 21.49 2.38 -22.64
C SER A 421 21.14 1.62 -23.92
N ILE A 422 21.33 0.29 -23.92
CA ILE A 422 20.96 -0.58 -25.05
C ILE A 422 19.45 -0.57 -25.27
N GLY A 423 18.66 -0.69 -24.20
CA GLY A 423 17.20 -0.65 -24.28
C GLY A 423 16.71 0.64 -24.96
N LYS A 424 17.31 1.78 -24.63
CA LYS A 424 16.99 3.07 -25.28
C LYS A 424 17.37 3.12 -26.76
N GLN A 425 18.54 2.61 -27.11
CA GLN A 425 19.09 2.77 -28.47
C GLN A 425 18.51 1.74 -29.46
N LEU A 426 18.30 0.51 -29.00
CA LEU A 426 18.00 -0.63 -29.87
C LEU A 426 16.65 -1.29 -29.52
N GLY A 427 16.03 -0.93 -28.39
CA GLY A 427 14.82 -1.56 -27.87
C GLY A 427 15.13 -2.75 -26.97
N ARG A 428 14.16 -3.10 -26.11
CA ARG A 428 14.30 -4.18 -25.10
C ARG A 428 14.65 -5.56 -25.68
N ASP A 429 14.12 -5.88 -26.86
CA ASP A 429 14.22 -7.19 -27.50
C ASP A 429 15.29 -7.25 -28.61
N ALA A 430 16.19 -6.26 -28.65
CA ALA A 430 17.29 -6.26 -29.62
C ALA A 430 18.27 -7.42 -29.37
N ASP A 431 18.59 -8.17 -30.43
CA ASP A 431 19.55 -9.26 -30.35
C ASP A 431 20.99 -8.71 -30.23
N THR A 432 21.36 -8.42 -28.99
CA THR A 432 22.65 -7.84 -28.59
C THR A 432 23.31 -8.68 -27.51
N THR A 433 22.91 -9.95 -27.40
CA THR A 433 23.33 -10.86 -26.34
C THR A 433 24.85 -11.01 -26.30
N ASP A 434 25.50 -11.09 -27.46
CA ASP A 434 26.95 -11.26 -27.56
C ASP A 434 27.72 -10.03 -27.05
N SER A 435 27.32 -8.81 -27.43
CA SER A 435 27.98 -7.59 -26.97
C SER A 435 27.74 -7.34 -25.48
N GLN A 436 26.51 -7.60 -25.02
CA GLN A 436 26.15 -7.51 -23.60
C GLN A 436 26.97 -8.49 -22.76
N PHE A 437 27.14 -9.73 -23.23
CA PHE A 437 27.89 -10.74 -22.51
C PHE A 437 29.38 -10.39 -22.41
N VAL A 438 29.98 -9.89 -23.50
CA VAL A 438 31.39 -9.45 -23.50
C VAL A 438 31.61 -8.30 -22.52
N HIS A 439 30.72 -7.30 -22.52
CA HIS A 439 30.83 -6.17 -21.60
C HIS A 439 30.72 -6.62 -20.14
N VAL A 440 29.67 -7.38 -19.78
CA VAL A 440 29.46 -7.79 -18.38
C VAL A 440 30.54 -8.76 -17.91
N THR A 441 30.97 -9.70 -18.75
CA THR A 441 32.06 -10.62 -18.41
C THR A 441 33.39 -9.86 -18.24
N GLY A 442 33.64 -8.86 -19.08
CA GLY A 442 34.79 -7.97 -18.95
C GLY A 442 34.78 -7.21 -17.62
N THR A 443 33.66 -6.56 -17.28
CA THR A 443 33.50 -5.86 -16.00
C THR A 443 33.66 -6.81 -14.82
N ALA A 444 33.03 -7.99 -14.86
CA ALA A 444 33.15 -9.00 -13.82
C ALA A 444 34.58 -9.51 -13.65
N ALA A 445 35.31 -9.74 -14.74
CA ALA A 445 36.72 -10.18 -14.71
C ALA A 445 37.63 -9.10 -14.10
N ILE A 446 37.44 -7.83 -14.45
CA ILE A 446 38.19 -6.70 -13.88
C ILE A 446 37.94 -6.61 -12.37
N LEU A 447 36.68 -6.69 -11.95
CA LEU A 447 36.30 -6.63 -10.54
C LEU A 447 36.84 -7.84 -9.74
N ALA A 448 36.75 -9.05 -10.29
CA ALA A 448 37.34 -10.24 -9.69
C ALA A 448 38.86 -10.13 -9.55
N GLY A 449 39.54 -9.60 -10.58
CA GLY A 449 40.97 -9.30 -10.55
C GLY A 449 41.33 -8.28 -9.48
N ALA A 450 40.51 -7.23 -9.31
CA ALA A 450 40.69 -6.24 -8.24
C ALA A 450 40.53 -6.86 -6.84
N VAL A 451 39.51 -7.69 -6.63
CA VAL A 451 39.32 -8.42 -5.36
C VAL A 451 40.52 -9.33 -5.08
N LEU A 452 40.98 -10.10 -6.07
CA LEU A 452 42.14 -10.98 -5.94
C LEU A 452 43.41 -10.20 -5.61
N LEU A 453 43.64 -9.07 -6.29
CA LEU A 453 44.78 -8.20 -6.02
C LEU A 453 44.77 -7.70 -4.58
N VAL A 454 43.63 -7.23 -4.07
CA VAL A 454 43.50 -6.78 -2.68
C VAL A 454 43.77 -7.93 -1.70
N LEU A 455 43.29 -9.15 -2.00
CA LEU A 455 43.57 -10.33 -1.17
C LEU A 455 45.06 -10.70 -1.17
N VAL A 456 45.71 -10.69 -2.33
CA VAL A 456 47.16 -10.95 -2.45
C VAL A 456 47.96 -9.91 -1.66
N VAL A 457 47.62 -8.63 -1.80
CA VAL A 457 48.29 -7.56 -1.04
C VAL A 457 48.09 -7.77 0.47
N ARG A 458 46.87 -8.06 0.91
CA ARG A 458 46.53 -8.20 2.32
C ARG A 458 47.13 -9.44 2.98
N TYR A 459 47.01 -10.60 2.34
CA TYR A 459 47.32 -11.90 2.95
C TYR A 459 48.69 -12.45 2.57
N VAL A 460 49.33 -11.92 1.53
CA VAL A 460 50.65 -12.36 1.08
C VAL A 460 51.66 -11.23 1.22
N LEU A 461 51.41 -10.09 0.58
CA LEU A 461 52.42 -9.03 0.47
C LEU A 461 52.69 -8.35 1.82
N ILE A 462 51.65 -7.93 2.55
CA ILE A 462 51.80 -7.26 3.87
C ILE A 462 52.47 -8.19 4.89
N PRO A 463 52.04 -9.45 5.09
CA PRO A 463 52.68 -10.36 6.04
C PRO A 463 54.14 -10.68 5.71
N VAL A 464 54.50 -10.75 4.42
CA VAL A 464 55.88 -11.00 3.97
C VAL A 464 56.75 -9.74 4.14
N ALA A 465 56.20 -8.56 3.87
CA ALA A 465 56.93 -7.29 3.95
C ALA A 465 57.07 -6.74 5.37
N VAL A 466 56.21 -7.15 6.31
CA VAL A 466 56.18 -6.60 7.68
C VAL A 466 56.23 -7.72 8.74
N PRO A 467 57.43 -8.17 9.13
CA PRO A 467 57.59 -8.97 10.34
C PRO A 467 57.31 -8.10 11.57
N THR A 468 56.36 -8.47 12.44
CA THR A 468 56.14 -7.77 13.72
C THR A 468 57.28 -8.07 14.71
N PRO A 469 57.60 -7.23 15.74
CA PRO A 469 56.88 -6.07 16.27
C PRO A 469 57.71 -4.77 16.50
N SER A 470 57.08 -3.60 16.56
CA SER A 470 57.30 -2.53 17.58
C SER A 470 56.64 -1.20 17.20
N THR A 471 55.73 -0.73 18.06
CA THR A 471 55.45 0.68 18.47
C THR A 471 55.95 1.85 17.61
N GLY A 472 55.68 1.83 16.32
CA GLY A 472 55.84 2.96 15.41
C GLY A 472 54.87 2.78 14.25
N LEU A 473 54.22 3.87 13.82
CA LEU A 473 53.24 3.96 12.73
C LEU A 473 53.23 2.73 11.82
N SER A 474 52.20 1.89 11.95
CA SER A 474 52.19 0.58 11.30
C SER A 474 52.40 0.76 9.79
N PHE A 475 53.37 0.05 9.21
CA PHE A 475 53.61 0.06 7.77
C PHE A 475 52.33 -0.29 6.99
N SER A 476 51.41 -1.05 7.58
CA SER A 476 50.08 -1.32 7.02
C SER A 476 49.25 -0.04 6.80
N SER A 477 49.38 0.95 7.69
CA SER A 477 48.71 2.25 7.57
C SER A 477 49.30 3.10 6.45
N VAL A 478 50.62 3.00 6.23
CA VAL A 478 51.31 3.67 5.11
C VAL A 478 50.96 3.02 3.78
N VAL A 479 50.92 1.68 3.72
CA VAL A 479 50.49 0.94 2.52
C VAL A 479 49.02 1.19 2.21
N ALA A 480 48.15 1.17 3.23
CA ALA A 480 46.74 1.51 3.07
C ALA A 480 46.57 2.94 2.56
N LEU A 481 47.28 3.92 3.13
CA LEU A 481 47.26 5.31 2.67
C LEU A 481 47.80 5.44 1.25
N GLY A 482 48.88 4.75 0.90
CA GLY A 482 49.46 4.74 -0.44
C GLY A 482 48.49 4.16 -1.49
N LEU A 483 47.79 3.08 -1.15
CA LEU A 483 46.75 2.51 -2.01
C LEU A 483 45.53 3.43 -2.15
N VAL A 484 45.13 4.12 -1.08
CA VAL A 484 44.07 5.13 -1.13
C VAL A 484 44.48 6.30 -2.03
N LEU A 485 45.71 6.81 -1.89
CA LEU A 485 46.22 7.89 -2.73
C LEU A 485 46.36 7.46 -4.19
N LEU A 486 46.79 6.23 -4.46
CA LEU A 486 46.86 5.67 -5.80
C LEU A 486 45.46 5.51 -6.41
N ALA A 487 44.48 5.06 -5.63
CA ALA A 487 43.09 4.97 -6.06
C ALA A 487 42.52 6.35 -6.39
N ILE A 488 42.77 7.37 -5.55
CA ILE A 488 42.39 8.76 -5.81
C ILE A 488 43.03 9.26 -7.10
N ALA A 489 44.34 9.05 -7.28
CA ALA A 489 45.06 9.49 -8.48
C ALA A 489 44.54 8.81 -9.75
N ALA A 490 44.30 7.49 -9.72
CA ALA A 490 43.72 6.75 -10.83
C ALA A 490 42.31 7.24 -11.16
N PHE A 491 41.49 7.54 -10.15
CA PHE A 491 40.14 8.05 -10.31
C PHE A 491 40.14 9.47 -10.90
N SER A 492 41.00 10.37 -10.41
CA SER A 492 41.18 11.69 -10.98
C SER A 492 41.67 11.66 -12.43
N LEU A 493 42.56 10.72 -12.77
CA LEU A 493 43.03 10.54 -14.15
C LEU A 493 41.89 10.05 -15.06
N ALA A 494 41.05 9.14 -14.57
CA ALA A 494 39.90 8.62 -15.31
C ALA A 494 38.84 9.70 -15.55
N LEU A 495 38.56 10.56 -14.55
CA LEU A 495 37.66 11.71 -14.70
C LEU A 495 38.18 12.70 -15.77
N ASN A 496 39.45 13.07 -15.69
CA ASN A 496 40.07 13.99 -16.66
C ASN A 496 40.10 13.41 -18.09
N ALA A 497 40.23 12.09 -18.23
CA ALA A 497 40.16 11.44 -19.54
C ALA A 497 38.74 11.46 -20.15
N HIS A 498 37.70 11.57 -19.33
CA HIS A 498 36.30 11.61 -19.78
C HIS A 498 35.87 12.99 -20.30
N ASP A 499 36.40 14.07 -19.70
CA ASP A 499 36.16 15.45 -20.14
C ASP A 499 36.89 15.83 -21.45
N GLY A 500 37.84 14.99 -21.89
CA GLY A 500 38.67 15.21 -23.09
C GLY A 500 38.04 14.82 -24.43
N ARG A 501 36.73 14.52 -24.51
CA ARG A 501 36.09 14.26 -25.81
C ARG A 501 36.04 15.55 -26.65
N PRO A 502 36.42 15.53 -27.94
CA PRO A 502 36.48 16.74 -28.76
C PRO A 502 35.08 17.34 -28.90
N ARG A 503 34.92 18.61 -28.51
CA ARG A 503 33.83 19.45 -29.01
C ARG A 503 33.96 19.47 -30.52
N ILE A 504 33.04 18.80 -31.22
CA ILE A 504 32.90 18.95 -32.66
C ILE A 504 32.62 20.44 -32.88
N SER A 505 33.58 21.12 -33.50
CA SER A 505 33.50 22.52 -33.91
C SER A 505 32.47 22.63 -35.04
N SER A 506 31.19 22.74 -34.69
CA SER A 506 30.17 23.27 -35.57
C SER A 506 30.19 24.80 -35.45
N ASP A 507 31.17 25.46 -36.06
CA ASP A 507 31.11 26.89 -36.42
C ASP A 507 32.33 27.34 -37.23
N GLU A 508 32.59 26.70 -38.37
CA GLU A 508 33.49 27.28 -39.38
C GLU A 508 33.11 26.85 -40.81
N SER A 509 31.88 27.15 -41.22
CA SER A 509 31.53 27.17 -42.65
C SER A 509 30.54 28.28 -43.04
N GLY A 510 30.35 29.27 -42.17
CA GLY A 510 29.45 30.41 -42.39
C GLY A 510 30.18 31.73 -42.59
N ASN A 511 31.34 31.74 -43.26
CA ASN A 511 31.91 32.98 -43.77
C ASN A 511 33.01 32.70 -44.81
N ARG A 512 32.60 32.37 -46.03
CA ARG A 512 33.46 32.50 -47.20
C ARG A 512 32.70 33.25 -48.30
N SER A 513 32.72 34.57 -48.13
CA SER A 513 32.99 35.51 -49.20
C SER A 513 32.11 35.41 -50.45
N GLU A 514 31.06 36.23 -50.45
CA GLU A 514 30.87 37.12 -51.59
C GLU A 514 32.23 37.73 -51.99
N GLN A 515 32.60 37.66 -53.27
CA GLN A 515 33.02 38.81 -54.10
C GLN A 515 33.82 38.36 -55.36
N ILE A 516 33.12 38.42 -56.50
CA ILE A 516 33.55 38.85 -57.85
C ILE A 516 34.44 37.95 -58.73
N ALA A 517 33.86 37.49 -59.84
CA ALA A 517 34.20 37.77 -61.26
C ALA A 517 33.31 36.83 -62.12
N GLY A 518 32.57 37.22 -63.17
CA GLY A 518 32.91 38.10 -64.28
C GLY A 518 32.95 37.25 -65.57
N ASP A 519 32.11 37.62 -66.54
CA ASP A 519 32.11 37.29 -67.99
C ASP A 519 31.57 35.97 -68.59
N SER A 520 30.69 36.19 -69.60
CA SER A 520 30.38 35.45 -70.86
C SER A 520 30.02 33.95 -70.78
N ASP A 521 28.98 33.42 -71.42
CA ASP A 521 28.28 33.72 -72.70
C ASP A 521 26.76 33.42 -72.59
#